data_AF-A0A521IN14-F1
#
_entry.id   AF-A0A521IN14-F1
#
_cell.length_a   1.000
_cell.length_b   1.000
_cell.length_c   1.000
_cell.angle_alpha   90.00
_cell.angle_beta   90.00
_cell.angle_gamma   90.00
#
_symmetry.space_group_name_H-M   'P 1'
#
loop_
_entity.id
_entity.type
_entity.pdbx_description
1 polymer ?
#
loop_
_entity_poly.entity_id
_entity_poly.type
_entity_poly.pdbx_seq_one_letter_code
_entity_poly.pdbx_strand_id
1 'polypeptide(L)'
;MTFTPVDQPRPFRDVLLDAWHNAEGLRGQPDILKINRHIAAASPELVEEMANIGVQVEVADAKEKSLPASLGSAQKSSRWLMRNHEHHDRSLTGSIQTLCRYAQADHEFLANNNLKGMNSREVEDRIDEWMTLPVQKPIPMATGGHTWEPGPWLSSWETSLPPDQPRYFKFDGSDGCIWLMTGETAPDKILWDDDFLAYGDYDNAAEIAKNLVDCWPNPPKEIARSVGITLQELQWFIAGKADLDQHARSDLESLLGIEYDDMFGRYAESGPYVLIARKPQAIKEAYEGISKGGDAFPCEIIPRRGAADPSWRYILINTYDEPPSIVMAPRGEKITERLPELLFNYSGIRAVSLEFYRDVVSTCVRA
;
A
#
# COMPACT_ATOMS: atom_id res chain seq x y z
N MET A 1 -18.09 -16.12 8.89
CA MET A 1 -17.23 -15.61 9.99
C MET A 1 -15.98 -16.48 10.13
N THR A 2 -14.79 -15.90 9.93
CA THR A 2 -13.55 -16.62 9.60
C THR A 2 -12.63 -16.90 10.79
N PHE A 3 -12.68 -16.09 11.85
CA PHE A 3 -11.84 -16.24 13.05
C PHE A 3 -12.61 -16.85 14.22
N THR A 4 -11.93 -17.68 15.00
CA THR A 4 -12.52 -18.38 16.16
C THR A 4 -11.51 -18.44 17.31
N PRO A 5 -11.97 -18.61 18.55
CA PRO A 5 -11.08 -18.91 19.67
C PRO A 5 -10.28 -20.19 19.39
N VAL A 6 -9.03 -20.25 19.89
CA VAL A 6 -8.16 -21.43 19.72
C VAL A 6 -8.67 -22.65 20.49
N ASP A 7 -9.37 -22.42 21.59
CA ASP A 7 -10.01 -23.43 22.43
C ASP A 7 -11.35 -23.93 21.87
N GLN A 8 -11.91 -23.23 20.89
CA GLN A 8 -13.19 -23.55 20.25
C GLN A 8 -13.08 -23.41 18.72
N PRO A 9 -12.23 -24.23 18.07
CA PRO A 9 -12.09 -24.18 16.62
C PRO A 9 -13.38 -24.60 15.93
N ARG A 10 -13.66 -23.96 14.80
CA ARG A 10 -14.77 -24.36 13.92
C ARG A 10 -14.35 -25.49 12.97
N PRO A 11 -15.29 -26.38 12.59
CA PRO A 11 -15.06 -27.35 11.51
C PRO A 11 -14.72 -26.64 10.19
N PHE A 12 -13.77 -27.18 9.41
CA PHE A 12 -13.42 -26.61 8.10
C PHE A 12 -14.63 -26.54 7.17
N ARG A 13 -15.46 -27.58 7.16
CA ARG A 13 -16.73 -27.63 6.43
C ARG A 13 -17.61 -26.41 6.71
N ASP A 14 -17.82 -26.08 7.98
CA ASP A 14 -18.72 -24.97 8.35
C ASP A 14 -18.14 -23.62 7.92
N VAL A 15 -16.81 -23.46 7.98
CA VAL A 15 -16.13 -22.25 7.49
C VAL A 15 -16.27 -22.12 5.97
N LEU A 16 -16.12 -23.23 5.22
CA LEU A 16 -16.25 -23.26 3.77
C LEU A 16 -17.69 -22.98 3.32
N LEU A 17 -18.68 -23.63 3.95
CA LEU A 17 -20.10 -23.41 3.64
C LEU A 17 -20.52 -21.96 3.92
N ASP A 18 -20.08 -21.39 5.05
CA ASP A 18 -20.30 -19.98 5.36
C ASP A 18 -19.69 -19.06 4.29
N ALA A 19 -18.47 -19.35 3.86
CA ALA A 19 -17.78 -18.57 2.84
C ALA A 19 -18.50 -18.65 1.49
N TRP A 20 -18.85 -19.84 1.03
CA TRP A 20 -19.61 -20.03 -0.22
C TRP A 20 -20.99 -19.40 -0.17
N HIS A 21 -21.60 -19.28 1.01
CA HIS A 21 -22.90 -18.64 1.15
C HIS A 21 -22.82 -17.10 1.13
N ASN A 22 -21.80 -16.52 1.78
CA ASN A 22 -21.79 -15.10 2.13
C ASN A 22 -20.68 -14.29 1.46
N ALA A 23 -19.62 -14.92 0.96
CA ALA A 23 -18.48 -14.19 0.41
C ALA A 23 -18.72 -13.84 -1.07
N GLU A 24 -18.82 -12.53 -1.34
CA GLU A 24 -18.95 -12.01 -2.70
C GLU A 24 -17.76 -12.46 -3.57
N GLY A 25 -17.98 -12.66 -4.86
CA GLY A 25 -16.93 -13.09 -5.78
C GLY A 25 -16.62 -14.59 -5.80
N LEU A 26 -16.93 -15.38 -4.76
CA LEU A 26 -16.69 -16.85 -4.78
C LEU A 26 -17.69 -17.66 -5.63
N ARG A 27 -18.76 -17.03 -6.11
CA ARG A 27 -19.82 -17.65 -6.95
C ARG A 27 -20.50 -18.88 -6.33
N GLY A 28 -20.34 -19.09 -5.03
CA GLY A 28 -21.03 -20.14 -4.31
C GLY A 28 -20.23 -21.43 -4.15
N GLN A 29 -20.94 -22.55 -4.09
CA GLN A 29 -20.36 -23.88 -3.97
C GLN A 29 -19.57 -24.25 -5.25
N PRO A 30 -18.29 -24.63 -5.13
CA PRO A 30 -17.45 -25.00 -6.29
C PRO A 30 -17.68 -26.45 -6.71
N ASP A 31 -17.37 -26.77 -7.97
CA ASP A 31 -17.34 -28.18 -8.43
C ASP A 31 -16.12 -28.93 -7.86
N ILE A 32 -14.99 -28.24 -7.75
CA ILE A 32 -13.72 -28.78 -7.26
C ILE A 32 -13.17 -27.89 -6.15
N LEU A 33 -12.93 -28.47 -4.98
CA LEU A 33 -12.23 -27.83 -3.87
C LEU A 33 -10.81 -28.37 -3.79
N LYS A 34 -9.82 -27.52 -4.05
CA LYS A 34 -8.42 -27.88 -3.90
C LYS A 34 -7.90 -27.52 -2.51
N ILE A 35 -7.38 -28.51 -1.77
CA ILE A 35 -6.87 -28.33 -0.41
C ILE A 35 -5.41 -28.75 -0.28
N ASN A 36 -4.74 -28.20 0.73
CA ASN A 36 -3.38 -28.61 1.06
C ASN A 36 -3.37 -30.00 1.76
N ARG A 37 -2.33 -30.80 1.50
CA ARG A 37 -2.10 -32.10 2.14
C ARG A 37 -2.19 -32.10 3.68
N HIS A 38 -1.82 -31.01 4.34
CA HIS A 38 -1.87 -30.88 5.79
C HIS A 38 -3.30 -30.72 6.31
N ILE A 39 -4.16 -30.00 5.57
CA ILE A 39 -5.59 -29.90 5.89
C ILE A 39 -6.26 -31.25 5.63
N ALA A 40 -5.94 -31.90 4.51
CA ALA A 40 -6.46 -33.23 4.19
C ALA A 40 -6.10 -34.27 5.27
N ALA A 41 -4.87 -34.21 5.80
CA ALA A 41 -4.45 -35.08 6.90
C ALA A 41 -5.12 -34.72 8.24
N ALA A 42 -5.35 -33.42 8.49
CA ALA A 42 -5.99 -32.94 9.72
C ALA A 42 -7.48 -33.25 9.76
N SER A 43 -8.16 -33.29 8.61
CA SER A 43 -9.59 -33.60 8.49
C SER A 43 -9.84 -34.58 7.34
N PRO A 44 -9.57 -35.89 7.55
CA PRO A 44 -9.77 -36.89 6.51
C PRO A 44 -11.24 -37.00 6.06
N GLU A 45 -12.18 -36.79 6.99
CA GLU A 45 -13.62 -36.84 6.74
C GLU A 45 -14.11 -35.73 5.81
N LEU A 46 -13.36 -34.63 5.68
CA LEU A 46 -13.70 -33.50 4.81
C LEU A 46 -13.93 -33.96 3.35
N VAL A 47 -13.18 -34.94 2.87
CA VAL A 47 -13.33 -35.46 1.50
C VAL A 47 -14.72 -36.08 1.30
N GLU A 48 -15.18 -36.89 2.26
CA GLU A 48 -16.49 -37.53 2.21
C GLU A 48 -17.62 -36.49 2.41
N GLU A 49 -17.44 -35.56 3.36
CA GLU A 49 -18.39 -34.49 3.62
C GLU A 49 -18.60 -33.59 2.39
N MET A 50 -17.53 -33.25 1.67
CA MET A 50 -17.60 -32.47 0.43
C MET A 50 -18.22 -33.27 -0.72
N ALA A 51 -17.91 -34.57 -0.84
CA ALA A 51 -18.53 -35.43 -1.85
C ALA A 51 -20.05 -35.53 -1.67
N ASN A 52 -20.55 -35.53 -0.43
CA ASN A 52 -21.99 -35.58 -0.12
C ASN A 52 -22.78 -34.36 -0.62
N ILE A 53 -22.12 -33.23 -0.83
CA ILE A 53 -22.71 -32.03 -1.47
C ILE A 53 -22.33 -31.88 -2.93
N GLY A 54 -21.66 -32.87 -3.52
CA GLY A 54 -21.26 -32.86 -4.93
C GLY A 54 -19.98 -32.06 -5.21
N VAL A 55 -19.16 -31.78 -4.19
CA VAL A 55 -17.87 -31.10 -4.34
C VAL A 55 -16.75 -32.13 -4.38
N GLN A 56 -15.98 -32.16 -5.47
CA GLN A 56 -14.80 -33.01 -5.57
C GLN A 56 -13.63 -32.37 -4.81
N VAL A 57 -13.02 -33.11 -3.88
CA VAL A 57 -11.82 -32.61 -3.17
C VAL A 57 -10.55 -33.11 -3.84
N GLU A 58 -9.68 -32.18 -4.21
CA GLU A 58 -8.34 -32.48 -4.74
C GLU A 58 -7.26 -32.05 -3.74
N VAL A 59 -6.32 -32.96 -3.45
CA VAL A 59 -5.20 -32.65 -2.56
C VAL A 59 -4.02 -32.17 -3.40
N ALA A 60 -3.56 -30.94 -3.12
CA ALA A 60 -2.43 -30.32 -3.81
C ALA A 60 -1.12 -31.13 -3.61
N ASP A 61 -0.31 -31.21 -4.66
CA ASP A 61 1.00 -31.88 -4.62
C ASP A 61 1.98 -31.10 -3.72
N ALA A 62 2.96 -31.79 -3.14
CA ALA A 62 4.03 -31.23 -2.33
C ALA A 62 4.86 -30.14 -3.04
N LYS A 63 4.84 -30.10 -4.37
CA LYS A 63 5.54 -29.08 -5.19
C LYS A 63 4.71 -27.82 -5.42
N GLU A 64 3.43 -27.84 -5.10
CA GLU A 64 2.51 -26.73 -5.36
C GLU A 64 2.57 -25.69 -4.24
N LYS A 65 3.37 -24.63 -4.47
CA LYS A 65 3.64 -23.58 -3.50
C LYS A 65 2.51 -22.53 -3.36
N SER A 66 1.53 -22.54 -4.25
CA SER A 66 0.44 -21.56 -4.31
C SER A 66 -0.59 -21.72 -3.17
N LEU A 67 -0.60 -22.86 -2.47
CA LEU A 67 -1.56 -23.18 -1.40
C LEU A 67 -0.86 -23.42 -0.05
N PRO A 68 -0.25 -22.39 0.56
CA PRO A 68 0.40 -22.55 1.85
C PRO A 68 -0.66 -22.70 2.95
N ALA A 69 -0.78 -23.90 3.53
CA ALA A 69 -1.67 -24.15 4.67
C ALA A 69 -0.95 -24.07 6.02
N SER A 70 0.04 -23.18 6.16
CA SER A 70 0.70 -22.97 7.45
C SER A 70 0.01 -21.88 8.25
N LEU A 71 -0.05 -22.02 9.58
CA LEU A 71 -0.57 -20.98 10.46
C LEU A 71 0.18 -19.65 10.27
N GLY A 72 1.49 -19.70 10.07
CA GLY A 72 2.30 -18.50 9.83
C GLY A 72 1.88 -17.75 8.56
N SER A 73 1.49 -18.45 7.49
CA SER A 73 0.96 -17.83 6.27
C SER A 73 -0.39 -17.15 6.51
N ALA A 74 -1.28 -17.81 7.27
CA ALA A 74 -2.57 -17.22 7.64
C ALA A 74 -2.39 -15.97 8.53
N GLN A 75 -1.50 -16.04 9.53
CA GLN A 75 -1.16 -14.91 10.40
C GLN A 75 -0.56 -13.75 9.61
N LYS A 76 0.38 -14.02 8.70
CA LYS A 76 0.98 -12.99 7.84
C LYS A 76 -0.07 -12.31 6.97
N SER A 77 -1.03 -13.06 6.43
CA SER A 77 -2.12 -12.50 5.63
C SER A 77 -3.03 -11.64 6.51
N SER A 78 -3.36 -12.11 7.72
CA SER A 78 -4.23 -11.37 8.66
C SER A 78 -3.63 -10.06 9.20
N ARG A 79 -2.31 -9.87 9.06
CA ARG A 79 -1.64 -8.61 9.41
C ARG A 79 -2.08 -7.45 8.51
N TRP A 80 -2.50 -7.74 7.29
CA TRP A 80 -2.80 -6.75 6.25
C TRP A 80 -4.29 -6.49 6.07
N LEU A 81 -5.15 -7.02 6.94
CA LEU A 81 -6.57 -6.72 6.91
C LEU A 81 -6.81 -5.23 7.13
N MET A 82 -7.73 -4.64 6.38
CA MET A 82 -8.21 -3.27 6.64
C MET A 82 -8.88 -3.19 8.02
N ARG A 83 -8.25 -2.48 8.95
CA ARG A 83 -8.75 -2.28 10.33
C ARG A 83 -9.31 -0.88 10.46
N ASN A 84 -10.51 -0.77 11.03
CA ASN A 84 -11.12 0.52 11.35
C ASN A 84 -10.97 0.81 12.84
N HIS A 85 -10.97 2.07 13.24
CA HIS A 85 -10.67 2.48 14.62
C HIS A 85 -11.79 2.22 15.66
N GLU A 86 -12.90 1.55 15.28
CA GLU A 86 -14.09 1.42 16.12
C GLU A 86 -13.99 0.25 17.12
N HIS A 87 -13.19 0.45 18.18
CA HIS A 87 -13.06 -0.53 19.27
C HIS A 87 -13.79 -0.08 20.55
N HIS A 88 -15.08 -0.40 20.66
CA HIS A 88 -15.86 -0.18 21.89
C HIS A 88 -15.82 -1.38 22.86
N ASP A 89 -15.73 -2.62 22.34
CA ASP A 89 -15.67 -3.84 23.16
C ASP A 89 -14.30 -4.51 23.09
N ARG A 90 -13.62 -4.57 24.26
CA ARG A 90 -12.30 -5.21 24.44
C ARG A 90 -12.38 -6.63 24.97
N SER A 91 -13.58 -7.21 25.08
CA SER A 91 -13.73 -8.63 25.43
C SER A 91 -13.10 -9.53 24.37
N LEU A 92 -12.76 -10.78 24.74
CA LEU A 92 -12.25 -11.77 23.78
C LEU A 92 -13.24 -11.98 22.63
N THR A 93 -14.53 -12.12 22.97
CA THR A 93 -15.62 -12.30 22.01
C THR A 93 -15.76 -11.08 21.09
N GLY A 94 -15.74 -9.86 21.64
CA GLY A 94 -15.82 -8.63 20.86
C GLY A 94 -14.62 -8.43 19.94
N SER A 95 -13.43 -8.81 20.40
CA SER A 95 -12.20 -8.78 19.60
C SER A 95 -12.26 -9.76 18.42
N ILE A 96 -12.74 -10.99 18.64
CA ILE A 96 -12.91 -11.99 17.58
C ILE A 96 -13.97 -11.57 16.57
N GLN A 97 -15.10 -11.04 17.03
CA GLN A 97 -16.13 -10.49 16.15
C GLN A 97 -15.59 -9.34 15.31
N THR A 98 -14.75 -8.49 15.90
CA THR A 98 -14.12 -7.36 15.20
C THR A 98 -13.11 -7.84 14.15
N LEU A 99 -12.27 -8.84 14.45
CA LEU A 99 -11.41 -9.47 13.45
C LEU A 99 -12.20 -10.10 12.30
N CYS A 100 -13.32 -10.77 12.60
CA CYS A 100 -14.23 -11.29 11.58
C CYS A 100 -14.80 -10.17 10.69
N ARG A 101 -15.18 -9.03 11.27
CA ARG A 101 -15.66 -7.86 10.52
C ARG A 101 -14.56 -7.28 9.63
N TYR A 102 -13.32 -7.17 10.11
CA TYR A 102 -12.20 -6.69 9.29
C TYR A 102 -11.94 -7.61 8.10
N ALA A 103 -11.89 -8.92 8.30
CA ALA A 103 -11.74 -9.85 7.17
C ALA A 103 -12.91 -9.81 6.18
N GLN A 104 -14.14 -9.60 6.67
CA GLN A 104 -15.31 -9.44 5.81
C GLN A 104 -15.21 -8.15 4.97
N ALA A 105 -14.89 -7.01 5.61
CA ALA A 105 -14.77 -5.72 4.95
C ALA A 105 -13.63 -5.69 3.93
N ASP A 106 -12.48 -6.26 4.28
CA ASP A 106 -11.32 -6.42 3.38
C ASP A 106 -11.69 -7.25 2.14
N HIS A 107 -12.37 -8.39 2.35
CA HIS A 107 -12.86 -9.24 1.26
C HIS A 107 -13.87 -8.51 0.36
N GLU A 108 -14.86 -7.85 0.93
CA GLU A 108 -15.88 -7.07 0.19
C GLU A 108 -15.25 -5.93 -0.59
N PHE A 109 -14.26 -5.24 -0.02
CA PHE A 109 -13.50 -4.20 -0.70
C PHE A 109 -12.77 -4.77 -1.93
N LEU A 110 -12.06 -5.88 -1.78
CA LEU A 110 -11.33 -6.52 -2.87
C LEU A 110 -12.27 -7.05 -3.96
N ALA A 111 -13.40 -7.64 -3.57
CA ALA A 111 -14.40 -8.17 -4.49
C ALA A 111 -15.11 -7.06 -5.29
N ASN A 112 -15.35 -5.89 -4.68
CA ASN A 112 -16.06 -4.79 -5.33
C ASN A 112 -15.15 -3.92 -6.21
N ASN A 113 -13.88 -3.73 -5.83
CA ASN A 113 -12.97 -2.87 -6.57
C ASN A 113 -12.23 -3.58 -7.72
N ASN A 114 -12.31 -4.92 -7.81
CA ASN A 114 -11.69 -5.79 -8.83
C ASN A 114 -10.21 -5.52 -9.15
N LEU A 115 -9.53 -4.65 -8.37
CA LEU A 115 -8.18 -4.13 -8.61
C LEU A 115 -7.88 -3.88 -10.11
N LYS A 116 -8.87 -3.33 -10.85
CA LYS A 116 -8.73 -3.12 -12.31
C LYS A 116 -7.53 -2.20 -12.56
N GLY A 117 -6.59 -2.66 -13.39
CA GLY A 117 -5.34 -1.99 -13.71
C GLY A 117 -4.10 -2.56 -12.99
N MET A 118 -4.26 -3.32 -11.90
CA MET A 118 -3.13 -3.92 -11.15
C MET A 118 -2.76 -5.33 -11.63
N ASN A 119 -3.63 -5.96 -12.44
CA ASN A 119 -3.44 -7.31 -12.95
C ASN A 119 -3.16 -7.29 -14.46
N SER A 120 -2.58 -8.37 -14.99
CA SER A 120 -2.46 -8.51 -16.45
C SER A 120 -3.87 -8.61 -17.06
N ARG A 121 -4.03 -8.10 -18.29
CA ARG A 121 -5.32 -8.16 -19.02
C ARG A 121 -5.91 -9.58 -19.06
N GLU A 122 -5.07 -10.60 -19.22
CA GLU A 122 -5.50 -12.00 -19.21
C GLU A 122 -6.15 -12.41 -17.87
N VAL A 123 -5.63 -11.91 -16.75
CA VAL A 123 -6.21 -12.19 -15.43
C VAL A 123 -7.52 -11.43 -15.25
N GLU A 124 -7.58 -10.17 -15.72
CA GLU A 124 -8.81 -9.37 -15.69
C GLU A 124 -9.93 -10.01 -16.52
N ASP A 125 -9.64 -10.44 -17.74
CA ASP A 125 -10.60 -11.12 -18.61
C ASP A 125 -11.14 -12.39 -17.94
N ARG A 126 -10.28 -13.17 -17.28
CA ARG A 126 -10.68 -14.38 -16.54
C ARG A 126 -11.51 -14.06 -15.30
N ILE A 127 -11.23 -12.96 -14.60
CA ILE A 127 -12.05 -12.50 -13.48
C ILE A 127 -13.42 -12.08 -14.00
N ASP A 128 -13.49 -11.30 -15.08
CA ASP A 128 -14.77 -10.88 -15.66
C ASP A 128 -15.58 -12.11 -16.12
N GLU A 129 -14.96 -13.08 -16.80
CA GLU A 129 -15.59 -14.38 -17.12
C GLU A 129 -16.12 -15.09 -15.88
N TRP A 130 -15.30 -15.22 -14.83
CA TRP A 130 -15.70 -15.81 -13.55
C TRP A 130 -16.90 -15.08 -12.92
N MET A 131 -16.91 -13.75 -13.01
CA MET A 131 -17.98 -12.93 -12.47
C MET A 131 -19.31 -13.05 -13.25
N THR A 132 -19.29 -13.56 -14.48
CA THR A 132 -20.52 -13.88 -15.22
C THR A 132 -21.14 -15.24 -14.86
N LEU A 133 -20.42 -16.10 -14.12
CA LEU A 133 -20.93 -17.41 -13.75
C LEU A 133 -22.12 -17.31 -12.79
N PRO A 134 -23.09 -18.23 -12.90
CA PRO A 134 -24.24 -18.27 -12.00
C PRO A 134 -23.78 -18.61 -10.57
N VAL A 135 -24.41 -17.97 -9.58
CA VAL A 135 -24.14 -18.26 -8.17
C VAL A 135 -24.78 -19.59 -7.77
N GLN A 136 -23.96 -20.54 -7.31
CA GLN A 136 -24.42 -21.84 -6.82
C GLN A 136 -24.59 -21.81 -5.30
N LYS A 137 -25.81 -21.69 -4.79
CA LYS A 137 -25.99 -21.67 -3.33
C LYS A 137 -25.63 -23.04 -2.72
N PRO A 138 -24.80 -23.07 -1.66
CA PRO A 138 -24.42 -24.33 -1.03
C PRO A 138 -25.63 -25.04 -0.42
N ILE A 139 -25.63 -26.38 -0.50
CA ILE A 139 -26.69 -27.22 0.08
C ILE A 139 -26.58 -27.14 1.62
N PRO A 140 -27.66 -26.77 2.33
CA PRO A 140 -27.65 -26.76 3.78
C PRO A 140 -27.40 -28.16 4.34
N MET A 141 -26.35 -28.31 5.14
CA MET A 141 -26.07 -29.54 5.89
C MET A 141 -26.12 -29.27 7.39
N ALA A 142 -26.45 -30.32 8.16
CA ALA A 142 -26.44 -30.23 9.62
C ALA A 142 -25.03 -29.89 10.12
N THR A 143 -24.93 -28.90 11.01
CA THR A 143 -23.70 -28.59 11.73
C THR A 143 -23.37 -29.74 12.69
N GLY A 144 -22.12 -30.17 12.65
CA GLY A 144 -21.57 -31.27 13.45
C GLY A 144 -20.36 -30.79 14.26
N GLY A 145 -20.13 -31.39 15.43
CA GLY A 145 -19.00 -31.07 16.31
C GLY A 145 -17.65 -31.61 15.80
N HIS A 146 -16.57 -30.92 16.19
CA HIS A 146 -15.13 -31.15 15.92
C HIS A 146 -14.74 -32.32 14.99
N THR A 147 -14.32 -32.01 13.76
CA THR A 147 -13.92 -32.97 12.71
C THR A 147 -12.46 -32.86 12.26
N TRP A 148 -11.60 -32.16 13.02
CA TRP A 148 -10.19 -32.03 12.65
C TRP A 148 -9.22 -32.00 13.84
N GLU A 149 -8.01 -32.55 13.62
CA GLU A 149 -6.95 -32.64 14.61
C GLU A 149 -5.80 -31.64 14.35
N PRO A 150 -5.25 -31.00 15.40
CA PRO A 150 -4.05 -30.16 15.27
C PRO A 150 -2.87 -30.94 14.64
N GLY A 151 -2.18 -30.31 13.70
CA GLY A 151 -1.03 -30.91 13.03
C GLY A 151 0.19 -29.99 12.96
N PRO A 152 1.34 -30.49 12.46
CA PRO A 152 2.60 -29.73 12.35
C PRO A 152 2.51 -28.43 11.54
N TRP A 153 1.45 -28.27 10.75
CA TRP A 153 1.16 -27.06 9.99
C TRP A 153 0.79 -25.85 10.87
N LEU A 154 0.34 -26.10 12.11
CA LEU A 154 0.09 -25.06 13.12
C LEU A 154 1.36 -24.56 13.79
N SER A 155 2.40 -25.39 13.84
CA SER A 155 3.66 -25.09 14.50
C SER A 155 4.84 -25.01 13.54
N SER A 156 4.60 -24.81 12.24
CA SER A 156 5.66 -24.75 11.21
C SER A 156 6.73 -23.69 11.50
N TRP A 157 6.38 -22.64 12.25
CA TRP A 157 7.27 -21.58 12.68
C TRP A 157 8.30 -22.02 13.73
N GLU A 158 8.10 -23.15 14.42
CA GLU A 158 9.09 -23.71 15.36
C GLU A 158 10.41 -24.10 14.66
N THR A 159 10.38 -24.28 13.34
CA THR A 159 11.59 -24.54 12.54
C THR A 159 12.47 -23.30 12.34
N SER A 160 11.94 -22.11 12.60
CA SER A 160 12.63 -20.82 12.46
C SER A 160 12.16 -19.87 13.56
N LEU A 161 12.49 -20.20 14.80
CA LEU A 161 12.18 -19.33 15.94
C LEU A 161 12.85 -17.96 15.74
N PRO A 162 12.12 -16.86 15.98
CA PRO A 162 12.73 -15.53 15.97
C PRO A 162 13.85 -15.46 17.01
N PRO A 163 14.89 -14.63 16.78
CA PRO A 163 15.99 -14.48 17.72
C PRO A 163 15.49 -14.14 19.12
N ASP A 164 16.19 -14.63 20.14
CA ASP A 164 15.89 -14.32 21.54
C ASP A 164 16.20 -12.85 21.82
N GLN A 165 15.17 -12.01 21.73
CA GLN A 165 15.24 -10.57 21.89
C GLN A 165 14.10 -10.10 22.81
N PRO A 166 14.27 -8.97 23.52
CA PRO A 166 13.22 -8.39 24.35
C PRO A 166 11.93 -8.21 23.54
N ARG A 167 10.79 -8.45 24.18
CA ARG A 167 9.47 -8.26 23.57
C ARG A 167 8.67 -7.27 24.38
N TYR A 168 7.93 -6.42 23.70
CA TYR A 168 7.08 -5.42 24.33
C TYR A 168 5.78 -5.23 23.55
N PHE A 169 4.72 -4.88 24.25
CA PHE A 169 3.46 -4.51 23.62
C PHE A 169 3.50 -3.03 23.25
N LYS A 170 3.17 -2.72 21.99
CA LYS A 170 3.05 -1.35 21.48
C LYS A 170 1.62 -1.13 21.02
N PHE A 171 0.97 -0.08 21.52
CA PHE A 171 -0.27 0.40 20.94
C PHE A 171 0.05 1.17 19.66
N ASP A 172 -0.64 0.84 18.58
CA ASP A 172 -0.53 1.56 17.33
C ASP A 172 -1.80 2.40 17.12
N GLY A 173 -1.63 3.72 17.13
CA GLY A 173 -2.74 4.66 16.93
C GLY A 173 -3.33 4.58 15.53
N SER A 174 -2.57 4.11 14.54
CA SER A 174 -2.99 4.03 13.14
C SER A 174 -3.94 2.86 12.84
N ASP A 175 -3.91 1.79 13.62
CA ASP A 175 -4.82 0.66 13.46
C ASP A 175 -5.63 0.32 14.73
N GLY A 176 -5.42 1.10 15.80
CA GLY A 176 -6.08 0.93 17.10
C GLY A 176 -5.73 -0.36 17.83
N CYS A 177 -4.72 -1.12 17.36
CA CYS A 177 -4.38 -2.44 17.86
C CYS A 177 -3.15 -2.41 18.77
N ILE A 178 -3.04 -3.46 19.60
CA ILE A 178 -1.85 -3.71 20.41
C ILE A 178 -1.02 -4.78 19.70
N TRP A 179 0.20 -4.41 19.31
CA TRP A 179 1.15 -5.29 18.65
C TRP A 179 2.22 -5.78 19.62
N LEU A 180 2.59 -7.06 19.51
CA LEU A 180 3.78 -7.60 20.16
C LEU A 180 5.00 -7.36 19.28
N MET A 181 5.88 -6.47 19.72
CA MET A 181 7.11 -6.08 19.01
C MET A 181 8.32 -6.81 19.60
N THR A 182 9.38 -6.96 18.81
CA THR A 182 10.68 -7.52 19.20
C THR A 182 11.78 -6.46 19.10
N GLY A 183 12.69 -6.40 20.06
CA GLY A 183 13.83 -5.46 20.09
C GLY A 183 13.78 -4.49 21.27
N GLU A 184 14.71 -3.55 21.30
CA GLU A 184 14.70 -2.44 22.28
C GLU A 184 13.57 -1.47 21.95
N THR A 185 12.88 -0.99 22.99
CA THR A 185 11.87 0.06 22.86
C THR A 185 12.53 1.27 22.22
N ALA A 186 12.22 1.54 20.94
CA ALA A 186 12.57 2.83 20.36
C ALA A 186 11.97 3.90 21.29
N PRO A 187 12.74 4.92 21.71
CA PRO A 187 12.18 6.00 22.51
C PRO A 187 10.96 6.55 21.77
N ASP A 188 9.88 6.83 22.51
CA ASP A 188 8.62 7.43 22.03
C ASP A 188 8.84 8.85 21.46
N LYS A 189 9.68 8.93 20.44
CA LYS A 189 10.03 10.08 19.63
C LYS A 189 9.89 9.71 18.16
N ILE A 190 8.78 9.08 17.85
CA ILE A 190 7.99 9.64 16.78
C ILE A 190 6.75 10.12 17.51
N LEU A 191 6.82 11.34 18.04
CA LEU A 191 5.61 12.16 18.12
C LEU A 191 5.17 12.26 16.66
N TRP A 192 4.34 11.31 16.24
CA TRP A 192 3.31 11.66 15.28
C TRP A 192 2.59 12.74 16.05
N ASP A 193 2.79 14.00 15.68
CA ASP A 193 2.09 15.11 16.32
C ASP A 193 0.64 14.66 16.49
N ASP A 194 0.05 14.89 17.66
CA ASP A 194 -1.35 14.56 17.95
C ASP A 194 -2.32 15.21 16.91
N ASP A 195 -1.82 16.04 16.00
CA ASP A 195 -2.48 16.53 14.79
C ASP A 195 -2.66 15.48 13.67
N PHE A 196 -1.97 14.32 13.68
CA PHE A 196 -2.17 13.26 12.68
C PHE A 196 -3.50 12.50 12.87
N LEU A 197 -4.16 12.66 14.02
CA LEU A 197 -5.47 12.06 14.33
C LEU A 197 -6.64 12.98 14.01
N ALA A 198 -6.40 14.17 13.46
CA ALA A 198 -7.43 14.97 12.81
C ALA A 198 -7.63 14.48 11.37
N TYR A 199 -8.27 13.32 11.20
CA TYR A 199 -8.97 12.96 9.94
C TYR A 199 -10.20 13.87 9.76
N GLY A 200 -9.95 15.17 9.69
CA GLY A 200 -10.92 16.18 9.30
C GLY A 200 -10.19 17.15 8.40
N ASP A 201 -10.58 17.18 7.12
CA ASP A 201 -10.37 18.26 6.15
C ASP A 201 -9.08 19.09 6.33
N TYR A 202 -7.93 18.43 6.58
CA TYR A 202 -6.65 19.13 6.68
C TYR A 202 -6.19 19.44 5.27
N ASP A 203 -6.51 20.66 4.86
CA ASP A 203 -6.12 21.21 3.58
C ASP A 203 -4.61 21.52 3.54
N ASN A 204 -3.84 20.50 3.19
CA ASN A 204 -2.38 20.56 3.03
C ASN A 204 -1.93 21.12 1.67
N ALA A 205 -2.84 21.60 0.82
CA ALA A 205 -2.50 22.09 -0.53
C ALA A 205 -1.46 23.22 -0.50
N ALA A 206 -1.58 24.14 0.48
CA ALA A 206 -0.64 25.24 0.65
C ALA A 206 0.79 24.77 0.98
N GLU A 207 0.92 23.70 1.76
CA GLU A 207 2.22 23.12 2.15
C GLU A 207 2.90 22.41 0.97
N ILE A 208 2.12 21.62 0.23
CA ILE A 208 2.58 20.97 -1.00
C ILE A 208 3.02 22.04 -2.01
N ALA A 209 2.17 23.05 -2.25
CA ALA A 209 2.47 24.14 -3.17
C ALA A 209 3.74 24.88 -2.78
N LYS A 210 3.97 25.13 -1.48
CA LYS A 210 5.20 25.75 -0.98
C LYS A 210 6.44 24.94 -1.37
N ASN A 211 6.42 23.64 -1.11
CA ASN A 211 7.57 22.75 -1.37
C ASN A 211 7.85 22.62 -2.87
N LEU A 212 6.80 22.48 -3.69
CA LEU A 212 6.91 22.44 -5.15
C LEU A 212 7.41 23.77 -5.72
N VAL A 213 6.85 24.91 -5.31
CA VAL A 213 7.29 26.25 -5.76
C VAL A 213 8.75 26.52 -5.41
N ASP A 214 9.20 26.10 -4.22
CA ASP A 214 10.59 26.24 -3.79
C ASP A 214 11.57 25.41 -4.62
N CYS A 215 11.09 24.31 -5.19
CA CYS A 215 11.85 23.41 -6.06
C CYS A 215 11.55 23.64 -7.54
N TRP A 216 10.66 24.57 -7.91
CA TRP A 216 10.22 24.71 -9.28
C TRP A 216 11.31 25.33 -10.18
N PRO A 217 11.46 24.88 -11.44
CA PRO A 217 12.45 25.45 -12.35
C PRO A 217 12.27 26.96 -12.54
N ASN A 218 11.03 27.38 -12.80
CA ASN A 218 10.67 28.77 -13.04
C ASN A 218 10.52 29.57 -11.73
N PRO A 219 10.81 30.88 -11.75
CA PRO A 219 10.67 31.71 -10.56
C PRO A 219 9.20 31.83 -10.11
N PRO A 220 8.91 31.98 -8.80
CA PRO A 220 7.54 32.03 -8.30
C PRO A 220 6.64 33.09 -8.96
N LYS A 221 7.24 34.18 -9.44
CA LYS A 221 6.53 35.24 -10.17
C LYS A 221 5.92 34.74 -11.49
N GLU A 222 6.58 33.82 -12.16
CA GLU A 222 6.07 33.24 -13.41
C GLU A 222 4.96 32.22 -13.14
N ILE A 223 5.08 31.44 -12.07
CA ILE A 223 4.02 30.53 -11.59
C ILE A 223 2.75 31.34 -11.30
N ALA A 224 2.87 32.40 -10.51
CA ALA A 224 1.74 33.29 -10.18
C ALA A 224 1.08 33.87 -11.44
N ARG A 225 1.89 34.34 -12.41
CA ARG A 225 1.39 34.89 -13.67
C ARG A 225 0.64 33.83 -14.50
N SER A 226 1.11 32.58 -14.51
CA SER A 226 0.47 31.50 -15.29
C SER A 226 -0.93 31.16 -14.80
N VAL A 227 -1.20 31.35 -13.50
CA VAL A 227 -2.52 31.09 -12.89
C VAL A 227 -3.33 32.38 -12.64
N GLY A 228 -2.88 33.51 -13.20
CA GLY A 228 -3.60 34.77 -13.14
C GLY A 228 -3.59 35.50 -11.79
N ILE A 229 -2.70 35.14 -10.86
CA ILE A 229 -2.57 35.79 -9.54
C ILE A 229 -1.32 36.66 -9.43
N THR A 230 -1.28 37.49 -8.39
CA THR A 230 -0.09 38.24 -8.02
C THR A 230 0.91 37.39 -7.26
N LEU A 231 2.19 37.77 -7.31
CA LEU A 231 3.24 37.11 -6.51
C LEU A 231 2.93 37.18 -5.00
N GLN A 232 2.29 38.25 -4.55
CA GLN A 232 1.94 38.44 -3.14
C GLN A 232 0.85 37.46 -2.70
N GLU A 233 -0.17 37.25 -3.53
CA GLU A 233 -1.23 36.25 -3.27
C GLU A 233 -0.64 34.84 -3.19
N LEU A 234 0.23 34.46 -4.14
CA LEU A 234 0.94 33.19 -4.09
C LEU A 234 1.76 33.05 -2.79
N GLN A 235 2.48 34.09 -2.39
CA GLN A 235 3.29 34.10 -1.16
C GLN A 235 2.45 34.00 0.11
N TRP A 236 1.24 34.58 0.12
CA TRP A 236 0.33 34.47 1.25
C TRP A 236 -0.29 33.07 1.34
N PHE A 237 -0.66 32.49 0.20
CA PHE A 237 -1.17 31.12 0.12
C PHE A 237 -0.16 30.11 0.64
N ILE A 238 1.05 30.05 0.08
CA ILE A 238 2.09 29.09 0.49
C ILE A 238 2.61 29.30 1.93
N ALA A 239 2.31 30.46 2.52
CA ALA A 239 2.63 30.77 3.92
C ALA A 239 1.45 30.49 4.89
N GLY A 240 0.32 30.00 4.38
CA GLY A 240 -0.91 29.75 5.17
C GLY A 240 -1.56 31.04 5.71
N LYS A 241 -1.26 32.20 5.12
CA LYS A 241 -1.74 33.51 5.60
C LYS A 241 -3.08 33.93 5.01
N ALA A 242 -3.38 33.52 3.79
CA ALA A 242 -4.63 33.80 3.10
C ALA A 242 -4.88 32.71 2.07
N ASP A 243 -6.15 32.36 1.86
CA ASP A 243 -6.56 31.45 0.80
C ASP A 243 -6.67 32.19 -0.55
N LEU A 244 -6.68 31.44 -1.65
CA LEU A 244 -6.89 31.96 -3.00
C LEU A 244 -8.38 31.90 -3.38
N ASP A 245 -8.76 32.67 -4.40
CA ASP A 245 -10.06 32.46 -5.05
C ASP A 245 -10.14 31.01 -5.57
N GLN A 246 -11.32 30.39 -5.50
CA GLN A 246 -11.51 28.99 -5.87
C GLN A 246 -11.00 28.66 -7.28
N HIS A 247 -11.18 29.55 -8.26
CA HIS A 247 -10.70 29.31 -9.62
C HIS A 247 -9.18 29.39 -9.70
N ALA A 248 -8.60 30.43 -9.09
CA ALA A 248 -7.14 30.60 -9.03
C ALA A 248 -6.44 29.47 -8.27
N ARG A 249 -7.12 28.94 -7.25
CA ARG A 249 -6.67 27.79 -6.47
C ARG A 249 -6.65 26.52 -7.31
N SER A 250 -7.76 26.18 -7.98
CA SER A 250 -7.82 25.02 -8.86
C SER A 250 -6.84 25.11 -10.03
N ASP A 251 -6.63 26.31 -10.59
CA ASP A 251 -5.62 26.53 -11.63
C ASP A 251 -4.19 26.32 -11.10
N LEU A 252 -3.91 26.72 -9.86
CA LEU A 252 -2.62 26.49 -9.20
C LEU A 252 -2.40 25.00 -8.88
N GLU A 253 -3.40 24.33 -8.32
CA GLU A 253 -3.37 22.89 -8.05
C GLU A 253 -3.14 22.12 -9.35
N SER A 254 -3.87 22.44 -10.41
CA SER A 254 -3.69 21.81 -11.72
C SER A 254 -2.29 22.07 -12.32
N LEU A 255 -1.76 23.29 -12.20
CA LEU A 255 -0.42 23.62 -12.71
C LEU A 255 0.69 22.88 -11.95
N LEU A 256 0.53 22.73 -10.63
CA LEU A 256 1.49 22.06 -9.76
C LEU A 256 1.23 20.54 -9.66
N GLY A 257 0.23 20.01 -10.37
CA GLY A 257 -0.14 18.59 -10.30
C GLY A 257 -0.54 18.16 -8.90
N ILE A 258 -1.27 18.98 -8.16
CA ILE A 258 -1.79 18.68 -6.82
C ILE A 258 -3.22 18.18 -7.01
N GLU A 259 -3.50 16.97 -6.56
CA GLU A 259 -4.82 16.34 -6.68
C GLU A 259 -5.36 15.97 -5.31
N TYR A 260 -6.68 16.03 -5.14
CA TYR A 260 -7.32 15.56 -3.92
C TYR A 260 -7.42 14.03 -3.94
N ASP A 261 -6.82 13.39 -2.97
CA ASP A 261 -6.86 11.95 -2.78
C ASP A 261 -8.07 11.59 -1.90
N ASP A 262 -9.16 11.14 -2.55
CA ASP A 262 -10.39 10.72 -1.90
C ASP A 262 -10.18 9.58 -0.88
N MET A 263 -9.14 8.76 -1.05
CA MET A 263 -8.84 7.63 -0.16
C MET A 263 -8.27 8.11 1.18
N PHE A 264 -7.43 9.14 1.15
CA PHE A 264 -6.76 9.68 2.34
C PHE A 264 -7.33 11.01 2.82
N GLY A 265 -8.31 11.59 2.12
CA GLY A 265 -8.97 12.84 2.48
C GLY A 265 -8.04 14.05 2.52
N ARG A 266 -7.01 14.06 1.67
CA ARG A 266 -5.95 15.09 1.64
C ARG A 266 -5.46 15.32 0.21
N TYR A 267 -4.77 16.43 -0.03
CA TYR A 267 -4.11 16.67 -1.31
C TYR A 267 -2.79 15.91 -1.40
N ALA A 268 -2.44 15.47 -2.61
CA ALA A 268 -1.23 14.73 -2.93
C ALA A 268 -0.62 15.20 -4.27
N GLU A 269 0.69 15.03 -4.41
CA GLU A 269 1.43 15.29 -5.65
C GLU A 269 1.21 14.16 -6.67
N SER A 270 0.67 14.49 -7.85
CA SER A 270 0.29 13.53 -8.91
C SER A 270 1.32 13.44 -10.05
N GLY A 271 2.25 14.41 -10.17
CA GLY A 271 3.37 14.36 -11.13
C GLY A 271 2.98 14.14 -12.60
N PRO A 272 3.95 13.87 -13.50
CA PRO A 272 5.41 13.89 -13.29
C PRO A 272 6.00 15.31 -13.18
N TYR A 273 7.15 15.42 -12.52
CA TYR A 273 7.82 16.69 -12.29
C TYR A 273 9.23 16.79 -12.88
N VAL A 274 9.64 18.01 -13.22
CA VAL A 274 11.04 18.41 -13.30
C VAL A 274 11.29 19.44 -12.20
N LEU A 275 12.05 19.08 -11.18
CA LEU A 275 12.34 19.94 -10.02
C LEU A 275 13.82 20.29 -9.97
N ILE A 276 14.16 21.39 -9.29
CA ILE A 276 15.53 21.83 -9.04
C ILE A 276 15.82 21.76 -7.54
N ALA A 277 16.90 21.05 -7.18
CA ALA A 277 17.36 20.98 -5.80
C ALA A 277 17.98 22.30 -5.35
N ARG A 278 17.16 23.17 -4.74
CA ARG A 278 17.60 24.46 -4.16
C ARG A 278 17.59 24.45 -2.63
N LYS A 279 16.54 23.88 -2.04
CA LYS A 279 16.34 23.85 -0.58
C LYS A 279 16.26 22.39 -0.10
N PRO A 280 17.09 21.97 0.87
CA PRO A 280 17.11 20.58 1.32
C PRO A 280 15.77 20.09 1.83
N GLN A 281 15.08 20.89 2.66
CA GLN A 281 13.80 20.49 3.22
C GLN A 281 12.72 20.37 2.14
N ALA A 282 12.59 21.37 1.27
CA ALA A 282 11.58 21.35 0.22
C ALA A 282 11.74 20.15 -0.73
N ILE A 283 12.97 19.75 -1.05
CA ILE A 283 13.25 18.55 -1.85
C ILE A 283 12.90 17.26 -1.11
N LYS A 284 13.19 17.20 0.19
CA LYS A 284 12.83 16.05 1.01
C LYS A 284 11.30 15.87 1.03
N GLU A 285 10.56 16.92 1.34
CA GLU A 285 9.09 16.89 1.39
C GLU A 285 8.49 16.55 0.02
N ALA A 286 8.94 17.23 -1.05
CA ALA A 286 8.46 16.95 -2.40
C ALA A 286 8.77 15.50 -2.83
N TYR A 287 9.94 14.97 -2.44
CA TYR A 287 10.26 13.56 -2.69
C TYR A 287 9.34 12.60 -1.91
N GLU A 288 9.08 12.88 -0.63
CA GLU A 288 8.18 12.04 0.19
C GLU A 288 6.76 12.03 -0.38
N GLY A 289 6.27 13.17 -0.87
CA GLY A 289 5.00 13.28 -1.60
C GLY A 289 4.98 12.47 -2.89
N ILE A 290 5.91 12.77 -3.82
CA ILE A 290 6.03 12.07 -5.12
C ILE A 290 6.18 10.55 -4.94
N SER A 291 6.98 10.12 -3.96
CA SER A 291 7.25 8.70 -3.72
C SER A 291 6.19 8.00 -2.86
N LYS A 292 5.10 8.67 -2.50
CA LYS A 292 4.06 8.13 -1.61
C LYS A 292 4.62 7.55 -0.30
N GLY A 293 5.59 8.27 0.30
CA GLY A 293 6.26 7.85 1.53
C GLY A 293 7.46 6.90 1.33
N GLY A 294 8.09 6.92 0.14
CA GLY A 294 9.33 6.18 -0.13
C GLY A 294 9.17 4.92 -0.99
N ASP A 295 8.02 4.74 -1.66
CA ASP A 295 7.78 3.73 -2.69
C ASP A 295 8.41 4.13 -4.05
N ALA A 296 9.66 4.57 -4.00
CA ALA A 296 10.47 4.88 -5.16
C ALA A 296 11.93 4.47 -4.90
N PHE A 297 12.65 4.21 -6.00
CA PHE A 297 14.09 3.92 -5.95
C PHE A 297 14.87 5.00 -6.70
N PRO A 298 15.07 6.18 -6.10
CA PRO A 298 15.73 7.28 -6.79
C PRO A 298 17.18 6.91 -7.14
N CYS A 299 17.65 7.37 -8.30
CA CYS A 299 19.02 7.16 -8.74
C CYS A 299 19.55 8.34 -9.56
N GLU A 300 20.82 8.67 -9.41
CA GLU A 300 21.49 9.57 -10.36
C GLU A 300 21.76 8.82 -11.67
N ILE A 301 21.36 9.41 -12.79
CA ILE A 301 21.68 8.87 -14.11
C ILE A 301 22.93 9.52 -14.69
N ILE A 302 23.83 8.69 -15.23
CA ILE A 302 25.00 9.14 -16.00
C ILE A 302 25.05 8.41 -17.35
N PRO A 303 25.55 9.03 -18.43
CA PRO A 303 25.68 8.34 -19.70
C PRO A 303 26.77 7.27 -19.63
N ARG A 304 26.48 6.05 -20.11
CA ARG A 304 27.48 4.95 -20.21
C ARG A 304 28.69 5.31 -21.08
N ARG A 305 28.51 6.24 -22.01
CA ARG A 305 29.54 6.70 -22.95
C ARG A 305 29.46 8.21 -23.07
N GLY A 306 30.62 8.88 -23.05
CA GLY A 306 30.71 10.34 -23.09
C GLY A 306 30.73 10.98 -21.70
N ALA A 307 30.79 12.31 -21.67
CA ALA A 307 30.78 13.07 -20.44
C ALA A 307 29.33 13.32 -19.98
N ALA A 308 29.10 13.25 -18.67
CA ALA A 308 27.89 13.77 -18.06
C ALA A 308 27.88 15.31 -18.15
N ASP A 309 26.69 15.89 -18.04
CA ASP A 309 26.47 17.33 -17.94
C ASP A 309 27.35 17.92 -16.82
N PRO A 310 28.17 18.94 -17.11
CA PRO A 310 29.10 19.54 -16.13
C PRO A 310 28.40 20.44 -15.11
N SER A 311 27.16 20.86 -15.37
CA SER A 311 26.39 21.79 -14.55
C SER A 311 25.37 21.07 -13.66
N TRP A 312 24.79 19.96 -14.13
CA TRP A 312 23.69 19.29 -13.45
C TRP A 312 23.95 17.79 -13.20
N ARG A 313 23.46 17.31 -12.06
CA ARG A 313 23.17 15.90 -11.78
C ARG A 313 21.67 15.71 -11.98
N TYR A 314 21.30 14.63 -12.67
CA TYR A 314 19.90 14.31 -12.94
C TYR A 314 19.55 13.08 -12.10
N ILE A 315 18.60 13.24 -11.20
CA ILE A 315 18.13 12.19 -10.31
C ILE A 315 16.77 11.75 -10.82
N LEU A 316 16.68 10.51 -11.26
CA LEU A 316 15.46 9.87 -11.70
C LEU A 316 14.73 9.32 -10.48
N ILE A 317 13.50 9.77 -10.25
CA ILE A 317 12.56 9.20 -9.29
C ILE A 317 11.56 8.38 -10.08
N ASN A 318 11.65 7.06 -9.94
CA ASN A 318 10.77 6.13 -10.63
C ASN A 318 9.85 5.46 -9.61
N THR A 319 8.59 5.87 -9.62
CA THR A 319 7.48 5.27 -8.86
C THR A 319 6.86 4.12 -9.65
N TYR A 320 6.13 3.24 -8.97
CA TYR A 320 5.39 2.15 -9.61
C TYR A 320 4.10 2.70 -10.24
N ASP A 321 3.78 2.28 -11.47
CA ASP A 321 2.60 2.68 -12.25
C ASP A 321 2.42 4.18 -12.59
N GLU A 322 3.40 5.03 -12.30
CA GLU A 322 3.37 6.47 -12.61
C GLU A 322 4.53 6.91 -13.51
N PRO A 323 4.36 8.00 -14.30
CA PRO A 323 5.45 8.56 -15.07
C PRO A 323 6.58 9.07 -14.15
N PRO A 324 7.85 8.84 -14.51
CA PRO A 324 8.97 9.19 -13.63
C PRO A 324 9.16 10.71 -13.52
N SER A 325 9.54 11.15 -12.33
CA SER A 325 9.93 12.53 -12.05
C SER A 325 11.46 12.69 -12.06
N ILE A 326 11.95 13.89 -12.36
CA ILE A 326 13.38 14.20 -12.42
C ILE A 326 13.70 15.36 -11.48
N VAL A 327 14.72 15.17 -10.65
CA VAL A 327 15.32 16.25 -9.85
C VAL A 327 16.68 16.63 -10.46
N MET A 328 16.80 17.90 -10.84
CA MET A 328 18.04 18.53 -11.29
C MET A 328 18.78 19.09 -10.08
N ALA A 329 19.97 18.59 -9.80
CA ALA A 329 20.81 19.08 -8.71
C ALA A 329 22.08 19.74 -9.25
N PRO A 330 22.39 20.99 -8.88
CA PRO A 330 23.53 21.70 -9.43
C PRO A 330 24.85 21.09 -8.93
N ARG A 331 25.79 20.82 -9.84
CA ARG A 331 27.08 20.24 -9.50
C ARG A 331 27.92 21.22 -8.67
N GLY A 332 28.57 20.70 -7.63
CA GLY A 332 29.45 21.48 -6.74
C GLY A 332 28.73 22.21 -5.60
N GLU A 333 27.40 22.12 -5.54
CA GLU A 333 26.61 22.69 -4.45
C GLU A 333 26.47 21.73 -3.26
N LYS A 334 26.37 22.28 -2.05
CA LYS A 334 26.29 21.49 -0.81
C LYS A 334 25.04 20.61 -0.74
N ILE A 335 23.92 21.08 -1.31
CA ILE A 335 22.67 20.31 -1.33
C ILE A 335 22.81 19.01 -2.11
N THR A 336 23.59 19.04 -3.17
CA THR A 336 23.80 17.93 -4.10
C THR A 336 24.54 16.77 -3.45
N GLU A 337 25.47 17.06 -2.55
CA GLU A 337 26.17 16.04 -1.76
C GLU A 337 25.28 15.43 -0.66
N ARG A 338 24.21 16.13 -0.26
CA ARG A 338 23.25 15.68 0.75
C ARG A 338 22.07 14.91 0.17
N LEU A 339 21.95 14.79 -1.16
CA LEU A 339 20.84 14.06 -1.78
C LEU A 339 20.64 12.63 -1.24
N PRO A 340 21.69 11.83 -0.97
CA PRO A 340 21.50 10.50 -0.38
C PRO A 340 20.87 10.52 1.02
N GLU A 341 20.98 11.63 1.76
CA GLU A 341 20.35 11.83 3.07
C GLU A 341 18.89 12.32 2.94
N LEU A 342 18.58 13.03 1.84
CA LEU A 342 17.28 13.67 1.62
C LEU A 342 16.30 12.74 0.89
N LEU A 343 16.81 11.81 0.08
CA LEU A 343 16.01 10.91 -0.74
C LEU A 343 16.07 9.50 -0.14
N PHE A 344 14.98 9.07 0.50
CA PHE A 344 14.88 7.70 1.02
C PHE A 344 15.09 6.67 -0.11
N ASN A 345 15.69 5.51 0.17
CA ASN A 345 16.00 4.48 -0.85
C ASN A 345 16.89 4.94 -2.02
N TYR A 346 17.68 6.02 -1.86
CA TYR A 346 18.64 6.45 -2.89
C TYR A 346 19.62 5.35 -3.28
N SER A 347 19.48 4.87 -4.51
CA SER A 347 20.20 3.69 -5.03
C SER A 347 21.55 4.02 -5.67
N GLY A 348 22.02 5.26 -5.52
CA GLY A 348 23.31 5.70 -6.04
C GLY A 348 23.26 6.05 -7.52
N ILE A 349 24.38 5.78 -8.21
CA ILE A 349 24.60 6.18 -9.61
C ILE A 349 24.29 5.00 -10.53
N ARG A 350 23.50 5.25 -11.58
CA ARG A 350 23.18 4.28 -12.64
C ARG A 350 23.64 4.78 -14.00
N ALA A 351 24.37 3.93 -14.71
CA ALA A 351 24.81 4.21 -16.07
C ALA A 351 23.73 3.83 -17.10
N VAL A 352 23.23 4.82 -17.85
CA VAL A 352 22.14 4.70 -18.84
C VAL A 352 22.64 4.86 -20.28
N SER A 353 21.80 4.57 -21.28
CA SER A 353 22.15 4.81 -22.68
C SER A 353 22.34 6.32 -22.94
N LEU A 354 23.18 6.66 -23.91
CA LEU A 354 23.43 8.07 -24.26
C LEU A 354 22.17 8.75 -24.83
N GLU A 355 21.34 8.00 -25.55
CA GLU A 355 20.06 8.47 -26.09
C GLU A 355 19.11 8.87 -24.96
N PHE A 356 18.84 7.96 -24.02
CA PHE A 356 18.00 8.24 -22.87
C PHE A 356 18.52 9.41 -22.02
N TYR A 357 19.84 9.47 -21.80
CA TYR A 357 20.44 10.59 -21.08
C TYR A 357 20.20 11.94 -21.79
N ARG A 358 20.34 11.98 -23.12
CA ARG A 358 20.10 13.19 -23.92
C ARG A 358 18.64 13.61 -23.89
N ASP A 359 17.71 12.66 -23.90
CA ASP A 359 16.28 12.95 -23.81
C ASP A 359 15.92 13.57 -22.46
N VAL A 360 16.48 13.04 -21.37
CA VAL A 360 16.33 13.62 -20.02
C VAL A 360 16.89 15.03 -19.96
N VAL A 361 18.13 15.25 -20.42
CA VAL A 361 18.76 16.58 -20.45
C VAL A 361 17.93 17.54 -21.29
N SER A 362 17.49 17.13 -22.48
CA SER A 362 16.69 17.98 -23.37
C SER A 362 15.32 18.32 -22.78
N THR A 363 14.72 17.42 -22.00
CA THR A 363 13.46 17.68 -21.30
C THR A 363 13.68 18.69 -20.18
N CYS A 364 14.74 18.52 -19.40
CA CYS A 364 15.09 19.39 -18.29
C CYS A 364 15.43 20.83 -18.73
N VAL A 365 16.06 21.00 -19.89
CA VAL A 365 16.38 22.33 -20.46
C VAL A 365 15.12 23.09 -20.91
N ARG A 366 14.02 22.38 -21.19
CA ARG A 366 12.75 22.96 -21.65
C ARG A 366 11.77 23.25 -20.51
N ALA A 367 12.07 22.82 -19.29
CA ALA A 367 11.21 22.92 -18.11
C ALA A 367 11.20 24.32 -17.48
#